data_AF-A0A6A3W3D7-F1
#
_entry.id   AF-A0A6A3W3D7-F1
#
_cell.length_a   1.000
_cell.length_b   1.000
_cell.length_c   1.000
_cell.angle_alpha   90.00
_cell.angle_beta   90.00
_cell.angle_gamma   90.00
#
_symmetry.space_group_name_H-M   'P 1'
#
loop_
_entity.id
_entity.type
_entity.pdbx_description
1 polymer ?
#
loop_
_entity_poly.entity_id
_entity_poly.type
_entity_poly.pdbx_seq_one_letter_code
_entity_poly.pdbx_strand_id
1 'polypeptide(L)'
;MDDLQVPGAGSVAETLLCIQHLCVHMDEARPACTRVATRLQNLQHELRRMSEEGHPPALESLAGYVEVFANFLQLLRKYHNKHLIFRVAEHQKMTERLKQINDQLVRVFAALDVGAPTNWDTSWQDDCRLQEQALTNSVDKSCNGLVTVT
;
A
#
# COMPACT_ATOMS: atom_id res chain seq x y z
N MET A 1 -7.59 19.81 -4.38
CA MET A 1 -6.79 18.56 -4.37
C MET A 1 -7.65 17.33 -4.54
N ASP A 2 -8.86 17.29 -3.99
CA ASP A 2 -9.75 16.14 -4.15
C ASP A 2 -10.06 15.84 -5.63
N ASP A 3 -9.97 16.83 -6.52
CA ASP A 3 -10.17 16.65 -7.96
C ASP A 3 -8.96 16.06 -8.71
N LEU A 4 -7.83 15.83 -8.03
CA LEU A 4 -6.65 15.25 -8.65
C LEU A 4 -6.97 13.82 -9.12
N GLN A 5 -6.64 13.50 -10.37
CA GLN A 5 -7.06 12.26 -11.01
C GLN A 5 -5.98 11.19 -10.93
N VAL A 6 -6.39 9.97 -10.55
CA VAL A 6 -5.58 8.75 -10.64
C VAL A 6 -5.94 8.04 -11.95
N PRO A 7 -4.95 7.83 -12.86
CA PRO A 7 -5.19 7.19 -14.15
C PRO A 7 -5.91 5.84 -14.02
N GLY A 8 -7.06 5.72 -14.68
CA GLY A 8 -7.86 4.48 -14.71
C GLY A 8 -8.57 4.12 -13.38
N ALA A 9 -8.66 5.04 -12.43
CA ALA A 9 -9.30 4.80 -11.14
C ALA A 9 -10.32 5.86 -10.72
N GLY A 10 -10.10 7.14 -11.05
CA GLY A 10 -10.98 8.26 -10.67
C GLY A 10 -10.23 9.29 -9.82
N SER A 11 -10.94 10.01 -8.96
CA SER A 11 -10.30 10.99 -8.08
C SER A 11 -9.38 10.34 -7.03
N VAL A 12 -8.41 11.10 -6.51
CA VAL A 12 -7.56 10.68 -5.38
C VAL A 12 -8.41 10.33 -4.15
N ALA A 13 -9.46 11.09 -3.87
CA ALA A 13 -10.35 10.86 -2.73
C ALA A 13 -11.10 9.52 -2.84
N GLU A 14 -11.73 9.25 -3.98
CA GLU A 14 -12.41 7.97 -4.24
C GLU A 14 -11.41 6.81 -4.25
N THR A 15 -10.23 7.02 -4.84
CA THR A 15 -9.18 6.00 -4.90
C THR A 15 -8.66 5.66 -3.51
N LEU A 16 -8.51 6.64 -2.61
CA LEU A 16 -8.07 6.39 -1.24
C LEU A 16 -9.07 5.52 -0.49
N LEU A 17 -10.37 5.78 -0.62
CA LEU A 17 -11.42 4.95 -0.02
C LEU A 17 -11.36 3.51 -0.56
N CYS A 18 -11.15 3.35 -1.86
CA CYS A 18 -10.99 2.04 -2.48
C CYS A 18 -9.74 1.31 -1.96
N ILE A 19 -8.60 1.99 -1.85
CA ILE A 19 -7.36 1.46 -1.29
C ILE A 19 -7.59 1.01 0.15
N GLN A 20 -8.15 1.87 1.00
CA GLN A 20 -8.42 1.54 2.42
C GLN A 20 -9.31 0.30 2.54
N HIS A 21 -10.36 0.21 1.72
CA HIS A 21 -11.23 -0.96 1.66
C HIS A 21 -10.47 -2.22 1.23
N LEU A 22 -9.62 -2.15 0.21
CA LEU A 22 -8.83 -3.30 -0.24
C LEU A 22 -7.81 -3.73 0.82
N CYS A 23 -7.13 -2.80 1.49
CA CYS A 23 -6.15 -3.08 2.53
C CYS A 23 -6.73 -3.95 3.65
N VAL A 24 -7.94 -3.64 4.15
CA VAL A 24 -8.56 -4.41 5.23
C VAL A 24 -8.99 -5.82 4.80
N HIS A 25 -9.08 -6.10 3.50
CA HIS A 25 -9.42 -7.43 2.94
C HIS A 25 -8.20 -8.21 2.44
N MET A 26 -6.98 -7.71 2.67
CA MET A 26 -5.77 -8.46 2.32
C MET A 26 -5.56 -9.65 3.28
N ASP A 27 -5.31 -10.83 2.72
CA ASP A 27 -4.97 -12.04 3.48
C ASP A 27 -3.55 -11.94 4.07
N GLU A 28 -2.58 -11.56 3.24
CA GLU A 28 -1.20 -11.27 3.63
C GLU A 28 -0.89 -9.77 3.61
N ALA A 29 0.13 -9.34 4.36
CA ALA A 29 0.66 -7.97 4.35
C ALA A 29 -0.34 -6.88 4.76
N ARG A 30 -1.50 -7.24 5.34
CA ARG A 30 -2.53 -6.29 5.76
C ARG A 30 -1.98 -5.14 6.62
N PRO A 31 -1.16 -5.37 7.66
CA PRO A 31 -0.58 -4.26 8.44
C PRO A 31 0.25 -3.30 7.57
N ALA A 32 1.08 -3.83 6.68
CA ALA A 32 1.94 -3.05 5.79
C ALA A 32 1.12 -2.24 4.79
N CYS A 33 0.10 -2.85 4.18
CA CYS A 33 -0.82 -2.18 3.28
C CYS A 33 -1.59 -1.05 3.99
N THR A 34 -2.05 -1.29 5.22
CA THR A 34 -2.72 -0.25 6.03
C THR A 34 -1.79 0.92 6.33
N ARG A 35 -0.52 0.66 6.70
CA ARG A 35 0.45 1.74 6.92
C ARG A 35 0.71 2.56 5.65
N VAL A 36 0.84 1.93 4.48
CA VAL A 36 0.97 2.65 3.20
C VAL A 36 -0.25 3.53 2.95
N ALA A 37 -1.46 3.02 3.17
CA ALA A 37 -2.69 3.81 3.03
C ALA A 37 -2.72 5.02 3.98
N THR A 38 -2.30 4.85 5.24
CA THR A 38 -2.17 5.96 6.20
C THR A 38 -1.15 7.00 5.74
N ARG A 39 0.01 6.58 5.20
CA ARG A 39 1.02 7.51 4.66
C ARG A 39 0.49 8.31 3.48
N LEU A 40 -0.27 7.67 2.57
CA LEU A 40 -0.93 8.36 1.45
C LEU A 40 -1.93 9.39 1.95
N GLN A 41 -2.74 9.04 2.96
CA GLN A 41 -3.69 9.97 3.57
C GLN A 41 -2.98 11.17 4.25
N ASN A 42 -1.90 10.92 4.99
CA ASN A 42 -1.13 12.00 5.62
C ASN A 42 -0.57 12.97 4.58
N LEU A 43 -0.08 12.42 3.47
CA LEU A 43 0.42 13.22 2.35
C LEU A 43 -0.71 14.01 1.67
N GLN A 44 -1.91 13.43 1.53
CA GLN A 44 -3.09 14.14 1.07
C GLN A 44 -3.49 15.30 2.00
N HIS A 45 -3.33 15.15 3.32
CA HIS A 45 -3.60 16.25 4.24
C HIS A 45 -2.57 17.37 4.08
N GLU A 46 -1.30 17.00 3.96
CA GLU A 46 -0.21 17.96 3.84
C GLU A 46 -0.27 18.76 2.53
N LEU A 47 -0.48 18.08 1.40
CA LEU A 47 -0.61 18.74 0.11
C LEU A 47 -1.78 19.77 0.12
N ARG A 48 -2.79 19.57 0.99
CA ARG A 48 -3.99 20.40 1.08
C ARG A 48 -3.64 21.66 1.85
N ARG A 49 -3.00 21.44 3.00
CA ARG A 49 -2.44 22.49 3.85
C ARG A 49 -1.52 23.41 3.06
N MET A 50 -0.57 22.86 2.29
CA MET A 50 0.34 23.62 1.43
C MET A 50 -0.43 24.51 0.42
N SER A 51 -1.47 23.97 -0.21
CA SER A 51 -2.29 24.71 -1.17
C SER A 51 -3.10 25.83 -0.49
N GLU A 52 -3.68 25.57 0.68
CA GLU A 52 -4.46 26.52 1.47
C GLU A 52 -3.58 27.66 2.03
N GLU A 53 -2.32 27.38 2.32
CA GLU A 53 -1.32 28.36 2.77
C GLU A 53 -0.69 29.17 1.63
N GLY A 54 -1.08 28.93 0.37
CA GLY A 54 -0.58 29.66 -0.79
C GLY A 54 0.77 29.18 -1.33
N HIS A 55 1.24 28.00 -0.91
CA HIS A 55 2.50 27.39 -1.34
C HIS A 55 2.22 26.03 -2.01
N PRO A 56 1.52 26.00 -3.16
CA PRO A 56 1.12 24.75 -3.77
C PRO A 56 2.35 23.89 -4.15
N PRO A 57 2.23 22.56 -4.05
CA PRO A 57 3.29 21.62 -4.42
C PRO A 57 3.67 21.74 -5.90
N ALA A 58 4.93 21.43 -6.21
CA ALA A 58 5.40 21.31 -7.59
C ALA A 58 4.62 20.23 -8.36
N LEU A 59 4.45 20.44 -9.67
CA LEU A 59 3.70 19.52 -10.53
C LEU A 59 4.33 18.12 -10.56
N GLU A 60 5.66 18.04 -10.54
CA GLU A 60 6.40 16.78 -10.49
C GLU A 60 6.11 16.00 -9.21
N SER A 61 6.03 16.69 -8.07
CA SER A 61 5.69 16.07 -6.77
C SER A 61 4.25 15.57 -6.76
N LEU A 62 3.31 16.31 -7.36
CA LEU A 62 1.93 15.87 -7.57
C LEU A 62 1.84 14.66 -8.49
N ALA A 63 2.63 14.62 -9.57
CA ALA A 63 2.68 13.49 -10.49
C ALA A 63 3.22 12.24 -9.79
N GLY A 64 4.30 12.37 -9.02
CA GLY A 64 4.84 11.27 -8.22
C GLY A 64 3.84 10.75 -7.17
N TYR A 65 3.12 11.65 -6.51
CA TYR A 65 2.04 11.29 -5.58
C TYR A 65 0.93 10.46 -6.27
N VAL A 66 0.45 10.90 -7.42
CA VAL A 66 -0.57 10.19 -8.22
C VAL A 66 -0.05 8.83 -8.70
N GLU A 67 1.22 8.75 -9.09
CA GLU A 67 1.85 7.50 -9.51
C GLU A 67 1.86 6.47 -8.37
N VAL A 68 2.16 6.89 -7.13
CA VAL A 68 2.11 5.99 -5.96
C VAL A 68 0.69 5.44 -5.78
N PHE A 69 -0.33 6.28 -5.89
CA PHE A 69 -1.74 5.86 -5.83
C PHE A 69 -2.06 4.79 -6.86
N ALA A 70 -1.69 5.02 -8.13
CA ALA A 70 -1.93 4.08 -9.21
C ALA A 70 -1.20 2.74 -8.98
N ASN A 71 0.09 2.80 -8.62
CA ASN A 71 0.92 1.62 -8.39
C ASN A 71 0.41 0.78 -7.21
N PHE A 72 -0.01 1.44 -6.12
CA PHE A 72 -0.51 0.76 -4.94
C PHE A 72 -1.89 0.16 -5.16
N LEU A 73 -2.80 0.89 -5.80
CA LEU A 73 -4.10 0.34 -6.20
C LEU A 73 -3.93 -0.88 -7.11
N GLN A 74 -3.00 -0.84 -8.07
CA GLN A 74 -2.72 -1.98 -8.95
C GLN A 74 -2.17 -3.18 -8.16
N LEU A 75 -1.29 -2.96 -7.19
CA LEU A 75 -0.81 -4.01 -6.29
C LEU A 75 -1.98 -4.65 -5.54
N LEU A 76 -2.79 -3.84 -4.86
CA LEU A 76 -3.93 -4.34 -4.08
C LEU A 76 -4.92 -5.12 -4.97
N ARG A 77 -5.27 -4.59 -6.14
CA ARG A 77 -6.13 -5.29 -7.11
C ARG A 77 -5.52 -6.61 -7.60
N LYS A 78 -4.19 -6.68 -7.77
CA LYS A 78 -3.52 -7.92 -8.18
C LYS A 78 -3.54 -9.00 -7.08
N TYR A 79 -3.40 -8.62 -5.82
CA TYR A 79 -3.17 -9.59 -4.74
C TYR A 79 -4.35 -9.80 -3.78
N HIS A 80 -5.38 -8.95 -3.79
CA HIS A 80 -6.58 -9.17 -3.00
C HIS A 80 -7.36 -10.41 -3.45
N ASN A 81 -7.96 -11.10 -2.47
CA ASN A 81 -8.90 -12.21 -2.69
C ASN A 81 -8.39 -13.27 -3.68
N LYS A 82 -7.12 -13.68 -3.51
CA LYS A 82 -6.49 -14.71 -4.34
C LYS A 82 -6.47 -16.06 -3.63
N HIS A 83 -6.46 -17.13 -4.41
CA HIS A 83 -6.28 -18.47 -3.88
C HIS A 83 -4.88 -18.66 -3.31
N LEU A 84 -4.76 -19.50 -2.28
CA LEU A 84 -3.50 -19.77 -1.57
C LEU A 84 -2.32 -20.09 -2.50
N ILE A 85 -2.52 -20.93 -3.52
CA ILE A 85 -1.45 -21.30 -4.48
C ILE A 85 -0.87 -20.06 -5.16
N PHE A 86 -1.71 -19.12 -5.59
CA PHE A 86 -1.26 -17.88 -6.21
C PHE A 86 -0.49 -17.01 -5.19
N ARG A 87 -1.01 -16.91 -3.96
CA ARG A 87 -0.37 -16.12 -2.89
C ARG A 87 1.01 -16.65 -2.54
N VAL A 88 1.17 -17.98 -2.44
CA VAL A 88 2.47 -18.63 -2.22
C VAL A 88 3.43 -18.36 -3.37
N ALA A 89 2.98 -18.60 -4.62
CA ALA A 89 3.83 -18.45 -5.80
C ALA A 89 4.30 -17.00 -6.04
N GLU A 90 3.48 -16.02 -5.69
CA GLU A 90 3.76 -14.61 -5.95
C GLU A 90 4.20 -13.82 -4.71
N HIS A 91 4.36 -14.47 -3.55
CA HIS A 91 4.68 -13.81 -2.27
C HIS A 91 5.90 -12.89 -2.40
N GLN A 92 7.02 -13.40 -2.92
CA GLN A 92 8.24 -12.61 -3.06
C GLN A 92 8.04 -11.38 -3.95
N LYS A 93 7.30 -11.53 -5.05
CA LYS A 93 7.01 -10.43 -5.97
C LYS A 93 6.07 -9.40 -5.35
N MET A 94 5.12 -9.84 -4.54
CA MET A 94 4.23 -8.95 -3.79
C MET A 94 5.04 -8.13 -2.78
N THR A 95 5.88 -8.77 -1.98
CA THR A 95 6.73 -8.12 -0.97
C THR A 95 7.66 -7.09 -1.59
N GLU A 96 8.37 -7.44 -2.66
CA GLU A 96 9.28 -6.52 -3.35
C GLU A 96 8.53 -5.30 -3.92
N ARG A 97 7.37 -5.53 -4.53
CA ARG A 97 6.56 -4.44 -5.09
C ARG A 97 6.01 -3.52 -4.01
N LEU A 98 5.64 -4.05 -2.84
CA LEU A 98 5.19 -3.24 -1.71
C LEU A 98 6.33 -2.42 -1.10
N LYS A 99 7.56 -2.95 -1.09
CA LYS A 99 8.76 -2.18 -0.72
C LYS A 99 8.98 -1.00 -1.66
N GLN A 100 8.91 -1.24 -2.97
CA GLN A 100 9.08 -0.18 -3.98
C GLN A 100 8.06 0.95 -3.83
N ILE A 101 6.82 0.63 -3.44
CA ILE A 101 5.78 1.64 -3.15
C ILE A 101 6.15 2.48 -1.92
N ASN A 102 6.71 1.85 -0.88
CA ASN A 102 7.20 2.59 0.29
C ASN A 102 8.38 3.50 -0.08
N ASP A 103 9.32 3.03 -0.92
CA ASP A 103 10.42 3.85 -1.45
C ASP A 103 9.92 5.04 -2.28
N GLN A 104 8.90 4.82 -3.13
CA GLN A 104 8.25 5.89 -3.89
C GLN A 104 7.65 6.94 -2.96
N LEU A 105 6.95 6.52 -1.89
CA LEU A 105 6.44 7.45 -0.89
C LEU A 105 7.55 8.28 -0.25
N VAL A 106 8.66 7.68 0.17
CA VAL A 106 9.80 8.42 0.76
C VAL A 106 10.28 9.51 -0.18
N ARG A 107 10.42 9.21 -1.47
CA ARG A 107 10.85 10.21 -2.47
C ARG A 107 9.86 11.36 -2.59
N VAL A 108 8.56 11.08 -2.57
CA VAL A 108 7.53 12.13 -2.64
C VAL A 108 7.52 12.99 -1.37
N PHE A 109 7.63 12.39 -0.18
CA PHE A 109 7.76 13.15 1.07
C PHE A 109 8.99 14.08 1.03
N ALA A 110 10.14 13.56 0.60
CA ALA A 110 11.37 14.34 0.49
C ALA A 110 11.26 15.49 -0.54
N ALA A 111 10.63 15.24 -1.70
CA ALA A 111 10.44 16.24 -2.74
C ALA A 111 9.49 17.38 -2.33
N LEU A 112 8.66 17.15 -1.31
CA LEU A 112 7.74 18.14 -0.76
C LEU A 112 8.28 18.82 0.50
N ASP A 113 9.51 18.48 0.92
CA ASP A 113 10.13 18.92 2.19
C ASP A 113 9.23 18.71 3.43
N VAL A 114 8.37 17.70 3.35
CA VAL A 114 7.51 17.30 4.46
C VAL A 114 8.26 16.25 5.23
N GLY A 115 8.55 16.52 6.50
CA GLY A 115 9.22 15.56 7.37
C GLY A 115 8.52 14.20 7.27
N ALA A 116 9.18 13.21 6.66
CA ALA A 116 8.61 11.89 6.47
C ALA A 116 8.44 11.25 7.84
N PRO A 117 7.20 11.10 8.37
CA PRO A 117 7.04 10.66 9.74
C PRO A 117 7.08 9.14 9.77
N THR A 118 8.15 8.50 9.30
CA THR A 118 8.11 7.03 9.19
C THR A 118 9.44 6.35 9.43
N ASN A 119 9.49 5.57 10.51
CA ASN A 119 10.35 4.41 10.69
C ASN A 119 9.91 3.23 9.80
N TRP A 120 9.49 3.49 8.56
CA TRP A 120 8.89 2.46 7.71
C TRP A 120 9.89 1.33 7.44
N ASP A 121 11.18 1.67 7.27
CA ASP A 121 12.27 0.69 7.12
C ASP A 121 12.40 -0.21 8.36
N THR A 122 12.27 0.37 9.56
CA THR A 122 12.27 -0.39 10.82
C THR A 122 11.04 -1.29 10.91
N SER A 123 9.88 -0.77 10.53
CA SER A 123 8.61 -1.53 10.53
C SER A 123 8.59 -2.61 9.44
N TRP A 124 9.37 -2.46 8.38
CA TRP A 124 9.38 -3.35 7.22
C TRP A 124 9.83 -4.77 7.57
N GLN A 125 10.82 -4.91 8.45
CA GLN A 125 11.28 -6.23 8.89
C GLN A 125 10.19 -6.98 9.66
N ASP A 126 9.49 -6.27 10.55
CA ASP A 126 8.34 -6.82 11.26
C ASP A 126 7.22 -7.20 10.29
N ASP A 127 7.02 -6.41 9.24
CA ASP A 127 6.00 -6.64 8.23
C ASP A 127 6.27 -7.88 7.39
N CYS A 128 7.51 -8.04 6.92
CA CYS A 128 7.94 -9.26 6.24
C CYS A 128 7.69 -10.48 7.14
N ARG A 129 8.09 -10.41 8.41
CA ARG A 129 7.91 -11.50 9.36
C ARG A 129 6.42 -11.83 9.57
N LEU A 130 5.57 -10.83 9.78
CA LEU A 130 4.13 -11.03 9.95
C LEU A 130 3.48 -11.61 8.68
N GLN A 131 3.95 -11.18 7.50
CA GLN A 131 3.48 -11.67 6.22
C GLN A 131 3.86 -13.13 5.99
N GLU A 132 5.11 -13.51 6.28
CA GLU A 132 5.58 -14.90 6.21
C GLU A 132 4.79 -15.80 7.17
N GLN A 133 4.57 -15.36 8.40
CA GLN A 133 3.75 -16.09 9.37
C GLN A 133 2.31 -16.28 8.89
N ALA A 134 1.68 -15.24 8.32
CA ALA A 134 0.33 -15.34 7.77
C ALA A 134 0.24 -16.36 6.63
N LEU A 135 1.25 -16.39 5.76
CA LEU A 135 1.31 -17.33 4.64
C LEU A 135 1.52 -18.77 5.13
N THR A 136 2.49 -19.01 6.02
CA THR A 136 2.76 -20.33 6.62
C THR A 136 1.54 -20.87 7.34
N ASN A 137 0.89 -20.05 8.19
CA ASN A 137 -0.34 -20.45 8.88
C ASN A 137 -1.47 -20.82 7.91
N SER A 138 -1.53 -20.19 6.73
CA SER A 138 -2.52 -20.53 5.70
C SER A 138 -2.22 -21.86 5.02
N VAL A 139 -0.94 -22.15 4.76
CA VAL A 139 -0.48 -23.44 4.22
C VAL A 139 -0.76 -24.57 5.22
N ASP A 140 -0.39 -24.39 6.49
CA ASP A 140 -0.58 -25.41 7.54
C ASP A 140 -2.06 -25.76 7.72
N LYS A 141 -2.94 -24.75 7.74
CA LYS A 141 -4.40 -24.97 7.78
C LYS A 141 -4.91 -25.74 6.58
N SER A 142 -4.42 -25.42 5.38
CA SER A 142 -4.81 -26.14 4.15
C SER A 142 -4.35 -27.60 4.16
N CYS A 143 -3.17 -27.88 4.69
CA CYS A 143 -2.64 -29.24 4.81
C CYS A 143 -3.35 -30.04 5.91
N ASN A 144 -3.65 -29.43 7.05
CA ASN A 144 -4.33 -30.10 8.17
C ASN A 144 -5.83 -30.34 7.90
N GLY A 145 -6.47 -29.51 7.08
CA GLY A 145 -7.86 -29.73 6.63
C GLY A 145 -8.04 -30.95 5.72
N LEU A 146 -6.96 -31.50 5.15
CA LEU A 146 -6.97 -32.74 4.37
C LEU A 146 -6.91 -34.00 5.25
N VAL A 147 -6.57 -33.88 6.54
CA VAL A 147 -6.34 -35.03 7.45
C VAL A 147 -7.62 -35.44 8.21
N THR A 148 -8.68 -34.63 8.21
CA THR A 148 -9.94 -34.94 8.90
C THR A 148 -11.03 -35.55 7.99
N VAL A 149 -10.69 -35.91 6.75
CA VAL A 149 -11.59 -36.61 5.82
C VAL A 149 -11.00 -37.98 5.45
N THR A 150 -10.91 -38.87 6.43
CA THR A 150 -10.70 -40.33 6.27
C THR A 150 -11.36 -41.03 7.43
#